data_AF-E8RS74-F1
#
_entry.id   AF-E8RS74-F1
#
_cell.length_a   1.000
_cell.length_b   1.000
_cell.length_c   1.000
_cell.angle_alpha   90.00
_cell.angle_beta   90.00
_cell.angle_gamma   90.00
#
_symmetry.space_group_name_H-M   'P 1'
#
loop_
_entity.id
_entity.type
_entity.pdbx_description
1 polymer ?
#
loop_
_entity_poly.entity_id
_entity_poly.type
_entity_poly.pdbx_seq_one_letter_code
_entity_poly.pdbx_strand_id
1 'polypeptide(L)'
;MRRLVPAGLLCALGLVGCQTMAAGKAVPASVDLSDPQTVSRLKSALAPVIGRAHIEFGPSAASQPTMLSVLPPPLGPLETHSTALPAIFDVVIKDGKCLAVRHDTGAETELKDVTCRPVQH
;
A
#
# COMPACT_ATOMS: atom_id res chain seq x y z
N MET A 1 39.88 -9.06 59.84
CA MET A 1 38.61 -9.81 59.90
C MET A 1 37.62 -9.04 59.02
N ARG A 2 37.51 -9.30 57.72
CA ARG A 2 36.69 -10.30 57.00
C ARG A 2 35.17 -10.17 57.24
N ARG A 3 34.47 -9.74 56.16
CA ARG A 3 33.04 -9.90 55.79
C ARG A 3 32.05 -8.93 56.47
N LEU A 4 30.95 -8.46 55.86
CA LEU A 4 30.19 -8.86 54.66
C LEU A 4 29.68 -7.62 53.89
N VAL A 5 29.68 -7.71 52.56
CA VAL A 5 28.91 -6.87 51.63
C VAL A 5 27.44 -7.29 51.69
N PRO A 6 26.46 -6.40 51.93
CA PRO A 6 25.08 -6.68 51.58
C PRO A 6 24.85 -6.24 50.13
N ALA A 7 24.46 -7.21 49.31
CA ALA A 7 24.00 -7.05 47.95
C ALA A 7 22.81 -6.07 47.89
N GLY A 8 23.09 -4.82 47.55
CA GLY A 8 22.11 -3.82 47.16
C GLY A 8 21.71 -4.03 45.70
N LEU A 9 20.78 -4.94 45.51
CA LEU A 9 20.11 -5.26 44.27
C LEU A 9 19.09 -4.14 43.91
N LEU A 10 18.85 -3.94 42.60
CA LEU A 10 17.66 -3.31 41.99
C LEU A 10 17.54 -1.76 41.98
N CYS A 11 17.76 -1.15 40.81
CA CYS A 11 16.71 -0.51 39.98
C CYS A 11 17.32 0.28 38.81
N ALA A 12 17.74 -0.41 37.76
CA ALA A 12 17.84 0.20 36.43
C ALA A 12 16.53 -0.10 35.69
N LEU A 13 15.43 0.59 36.07
CA LEU A 13 14.18 0.53 35.30
C LEU A 13 14.41 1.24 33.97
N GLY A 14 14.32 0.46 32.90
CA GLY A 14 14.58 0.90 31.54
C GLY A 14 13.63 2.01 31.11
N LEU A 15 14.21 3.04 30.51
CA LEU A 15 13.54 3.89 29.54
C LEU A 15 13.19 3.04 28.31
N VAL A 16 12.13 2.23 28.42
CA VAL A 16 11.40 1.75 27.24
C VAL A 16 10.53 2.93 26.80
N GLY A 17 11.17 3.95 26.24
CA GLY A 17 10.45 4.89 25.40
C GLY A 17 9.80 4.08 24.29
N CYS A 18 8.52 4.34 24.00
CA CYS A 18 7.93 3.93 22.73
C CYS A 18 8.82 4.48 21.62
N GLN A 19 9.76 3.67 21.15
CA GLN A 19 10.41 3.86 19.86
C GLN A 19 9.29 3.60 18.86
N THR A 20 8.40 4.58 18.63
CA THR A 20 7.54 4.54 17.46
C THR A 20 8.54 4.61 16.31
N MET A 21 8.84 3.46 15.71
CA MET A 21 9.64 3.39 14.51
C MET A 21 8.99 4.38 13.57
N ALA A 22 9.69 5.47 13.26
CA ALA A 22 9.22 6.45 12.30
C ALA A 22 9.19 5.74 10.95
N ALA A 23 8.10 5.04 10.67
CA ALA A 23 7.79 4.56 9.35
C ALA A 23 7.88 5.78 8.43
N GLY A 24 8.68 5.68 7.36
CA GLY A 24 8.89 6.80 6.46
C GLY A 24 7.57 7.42 6.07
N LYS A 25 7.50 8.75 6.08
CA LYS A 25 6.26 9.48 5.75
C LYS A 25 5.85 9.08 4.33
N ALA A 26 4.70 8.42 4.20
CA ALA A 26 4.11 8.15 2.89
C ALA A 26 3.74 9.48 2.21
N VAL A 27 4.20 9.67 0.98
CA VAL A 27 3.91 10.86 0.16
C VAL A 27 3.01 10.43 -0.99
N PRO A 28 1.90 11.13 -1.27
CA PRO A 28 1.08 10.84 -2.44
C PRO A 28 1.89 10.87 -3.73
N ALA A 29 1.61 9.92 -4.63
CA ALA A 29 2.29 9.82 -5.91
C ALA A 29 1.30 9.49 -7.02
N SER A 30 1.67 9.76 -8.27
CA SER A 30 0.91 9.42 -9.45
C SER A 30 1.63 8.38 -10.31
N VAL A 31 0.85 7.63 -11.09
CA VAL A 31 1.32 6.69 -12.12
C VAL A 31 0.75 7.08 -13.47
N ASP A 32 1.44 6.78 -14.56
CA ASP A 32 0.97 7.10 -15.91
C ASP A 32 0.09 5.97 -16.46
N LEU A 33 -1.23 6.18 -16.48
CA LEU A 33 -2.17 5.22 -17.07
C LEU A 33 -2.30 5.36 -18.60
N SER A 34 -1.65 6.35 -19.22
CA SER A 34 -1.59 6.46 -20.69
C SER A 34 -0.51 5.56 -21.30
N ASP A 35 0.46 5.09 -20.49
CA ASP A 35 1.47 4.13 -20.90
C ASP A 35 0.97 2.67 -20.72
N PRO A 36 0.79 1.90 -21.81
CA PRO A 36 0.34 0.51 -21.73
C PRO A 36 1.29 -0.40 -20.94
N GLN A 37 2.60 -0.11 -20.90
CA GLN A 37 3.55 -0.90 -20.12
C GLN A 37 3.33 -0.68 -18.63
N THR A 38 3.14 0.56 -18.20
CA THR A 38 2.76 0.88 -16.83
C THR A 38 1.45 0.20 -16.44
N VAL A 39 0.42 0.25 -17.28
CA VAL A 39 -0.86 -0.45 -17.04
C VAL A 39 -0.65 -1.97 -16.88
N SER A 40 0.14 -2.60 -17.75
CA SER A 40 0.43 -4.03 -17.67
C SER A 40 1.12 -4.43 -16.37
N ARG A 41 2.10 -3.63 -15.92
CA ARG A 41 2.82 -3.85 -14.66
C ARG A 41 1.93 -3.65 -13.45
N LEU A 42 1.08 -2.62 -13.46
CA LEU A 42 0.07 -2.40 -12.42
C LEU A 42 -0.90 -3.58 -12.33
N LYS A 43 -1.39 -4.09 -13.47
CA LYS A 43 -2.26 -5.29 -13.49
C LYS A 43 -1.54 -6.50 -12.88
N SER A 44 -0.28 -6.72 -13.27
CA SER A 44 0.53 -7.84 -12.77
C SER A 44 0.78 -7.76 -11.26
N ALA A 45 1.00 -6.55 -10.72
CA ALA A 45 1.22 -6.33 -9.30
C ALA A 45 -0.08 -6.48 -8.48
N LEU A 46 -1.21 -6.00 -9.00
CA LEU A 46 -2.46 -5.93 -8.23
C LEU A 46 -3.38 -7.15 -8.40
N ALA A 47 -3.26 -7.91 -9.49
CA ALA A 47 -4.06 -9.11 -9.73
C ALA A 47 -3.97 -10.15 -8.57
N PRO A 48 -2.77 -10.49 -8.06
CA PRO A 48 -2.63 -11.46 -6.97
C PRO A 48 -3.26 -11.00 -5.66
N VAL A 49 -3.11 -9.72 -5.31
CA VAL A 49 -3.66 -9.17 -4.05
C VAL A 49 -5.18 -8.99 -4.10
N ILE A 50 -5.74 -8.81 -5.30
CA ILE A 50 -7.17 -8.85 -5.55
C ILE A 50 -7.70 -10.30 -5.60
N GLY A 51 -6.84 -11.29 -5.82
CA GLY A 51 -7.23 -12.69 -5.98
C GLY A 51 -7.91 -12.99 -7.32
N ARG A 52 -7.61 -12.21 -8.38
CA ARG A 52 -8.15 -12.41 -9.73
C ARG A 52 -7.05 -12.36 -10.77
N ALA A 53 -7.03 -13.33 -11.69
CA ALA A 53 -6.03 -13.41 -12.76
C ALA A 53 -6.09 -12.24 -13.75
N HIS A 54 -7.30 -11.75 -14.03
CA HIS A 54 -7.54 -10.62 -14.91
C HIS A 54 -8.26 -9.52 -14.14
N ILE A 55 -7.72 -8.30 -14.22
CA ILE A 55 -8.30 -7.12 -13.64
C ILE A 55 -8.33 -5.99 -14.66
N GLU A 56 -9.33 -5.13 -14.55
CA GLU A 56 -9.45 -3.92 -15.35
C GLU A 56 -9.48 -2.71 -14.42
N PHE A 57 -8.86 -1.62 -14.88
CA PHE A 57 -8.96 -0.35 -14.18
C PHE A 57 -10.22 0.40 -14.62
N GLY A 58 -10.87 1.04 -13.66
CA GLY A 58 -11.97 1.97 -13.94
C GLY A 58 -11.45 3.23 -14.63
N PRO A 59 -12.35 4.02 -15.22
CA PRO A 59 -11.97 5.28 -15.85
C PRO A 59 -11.33 6.22 -14.82
N SER A 60 -10.25 6.88 -15.25
CA SER A 60 -9.62 7.97 -14.51
C SER A 60 -9.82 9.26 -15.28
N ALA A 61 -10.17 10.35 -14.58
CA ALA A 61 -10.27 11.68 -15.19
C ALA A 61 -8.88 12.24 -15.60
N ALA A 62 -7.81 11.73 -14.99
CA ALA A 62 -6.44 12.14 -15.26
C ALA A 62 -5.63 11.00 -15.88
N SER A 63 -4.74 11.31 -16.82
CA SER A 63 -3.74 10.35 -17.33
C SER A 63 -2.72 9.96 -16.26
N GLN A 64 -2.54 10.80 -15.24
CA GLN A 64 -1.62 10.56 -14.12
C GLN A 64 -2.38 10.57 -12.78
N PRO A 65 -3.20 9.56 -12.47
CA PRO A 65 -3.94 9.54 -11.22
C PRO A 65 -3.07 9.19 -10.02
N THR A 66 -3.49 9.68 -8.87
CA THR A 66 -2.98 9.29 -7.54
C THR A 66 -3.77 8.15 -6.91
N MET A 67 -4.88 7.76 -7.54
CA MET A 67 -5.80 6.73 -7.07
C MET A 67 -6.11 5.76 -8.21
N LEU A 68 -6.04 4.47 -7.92
CA LEU A 68 -6.38 3.41 -8.84
C LEU A 68 -7.69 2.76 -8.40
N SER A 69 -8.62 2.62 -9.34
CA SER A 69 -9.86 1.88 -9.13
C SER A 69 -9.82 0.60 -9.95
N VAL A 70 -9.87 -0.55 -9.30
CA VAL A 70 -9.96 -1.86 -9.96
C VAL A 70 -11.41 -2.28 -10.03
N LEU A 71 -11.93 -2.46 -11.24
CA LEU A 71 -13.32 -2.79 -11.47
C LEU A 71 -13.70 -4.17 -10.90
N PRO A 72 -14.94 -4.34 -10.42
CA PRO A 72 -15.52 -5.65 -10.16
C PRO A 72 -15.41 -6.59 -11.36
N PRO A 73 -15.53 -7.92 -11.15
CA PRO A 73 -15.65 -8.84 -12.27
C PRO A 73 -16.92 -8.53 -13.08
N PRO A 74 -16.92 -8.80 -14.40
CA PRO A 74 -18.13 -8.69 -15.19
C PRO A 74 -19.19 -9.68 -14.70
N LEU A 75 -20.46 -9.36 -14.97
CA LEU A 75 -21.57 -10.28 -14.70
C LEU A 75 -21.38 -11.59 -15.47
N GLY A 76 -21.62 -12.70 -14.80
CA GLY A 76 -21.73 -14.01 -15.41
C GLY A 76 -22.98 -14.13 -16.29
N PRO A 77 -23.09 -15.17 -17.13
CA PRO A 77 -24.17 -15.31 -18.10
C PRO A 77 -25.58 -15.38 -17.51
N LEU A 78 -25.71 -15.75 -16.23
CA LEU A 78 -26.98 -15.91 -15.51
C LEU A 78 -27.22 -14.81 -14.47
N GLU A 79 -26.32 -13.83 -14.38
CA GLU A 79 -26.42 -12.73 -13.44
C GLU A 79 -27.04 -11.50 -14.11
N THR A 80 -28.01 -10.88 -13.44
CA THR A 80 -28.69 -9.67 -13.94
C THR A 80 -28.16 -8.38 -13.32
N HIS A 81 -27.52 -8.47 -12.16
CA HIS A 81 -26.96 -7.35 -11.42
C HIS A 81 -25.84 -7.82 -10.49
N SER A 82 -24.98 -6.90 -10.07
CA SER A 82 -23.93 -7.13 -9.08
C SER A 82 -23.89 -5.95 -8.12
N THR A 83 -23.66 -6.25 -6.84
CA THR A 83 -23.44 -5.27 -5.78
C THR A 83 -21.95 -5.09 -5.46
N ALA A 84 -21.07 -5.75 -6.21
CA ALA A 84 -19.63 -5.67 -6.01
C ALA A 84 -19.13 -4.24 -6.28
N LEU A 85 -18.37 -3.70 -5.34
CA LEU A 85 -17.77 -2.39 -5.45
C LEU A 85 -16.34 -2.48 -6.00
N PRO A 86 -15.85 -1.44 -6.70
CA PRO A 86 -14.46 -1.39 -7.11
C PRO A 86 -13.50 -1.42 -5.91
N ALA A 87 -12.36 -2.07 -6.07
CA ALA A 87 -11.28 -1.99 -5.09
C ALA A 87 -10.46 -0.73 -5.36
N ILE A 88 -10.35 0.14 -4.35
CA ILE A 88 -9.68 1.45 -4.46
C ILE A 88 -8.30 1.36 -3.81
N PHE A 89 -7.30 1.93 -4.49
CA PHE A 89 -5.93 2.02 -4.00
C PHE A 89 -5.41 3.45 -4.12
N ASP A 90 -4.78 3.95 -3.07
CA ASP A 90 -3.97 5.16 -3.13
C ASP A 90 -2.55 4.81 -3.57
N VAL A 91 -2.00 5.60 -4.49
CA VAL A 91 -0.61 5.47 -4.91
C VAL A 91 0.25 6.38 -4.04
N VAL A 92 1.24 5.81 -3.38
CA VAL A 92 2.14 6.54 -2.49
C VAL A 92 3.60 6.13 -2.73
N ILE A 93 4.50 7.04 -2.41
CA ILE A 93 5.92 6.73 -2.25
C ILE A 93 6.21 6.68 -0.75
N LYS A 94 6.77 5.56 -0.29
CA LYS A 94 7.15 5.32 1.10
C LYS A 94 8.46 4.56 1.12
N ASP A 95 9.43 5.06 1.89
CA ASP A 95 10.79 4.49 1.97
C ASP A 95 11.46 4.31 0.58
N GLY A 96 11.20 5.25 -0.34
CA GLY A 96 11.70 5.24 -1.72
C GLY A 96 11.02 4.22 -2.64
N LYS A 97 10.03 3.47 -2.15
CA LYS A 97 9.27 2.50 -2.93
C LYS A 97 7.95 3.08 -3.39
N CYS A 98 7.52 2.71 -4.58
CA CYS A 98 6.15 2.96 -5.00
C CYS A 98 5.21 1.87 -4.48
N LEU A 99 4.17 2.28 -3.78
CA LEU A 99 3.19 1.40 -3.16
C LEU A 99 1.78 1.78 -3.63
N ALA A 100 0.94 0.77 -3.78
CA ALA A 100 -0.52 0.89 -3.80
C ALA A 100 -1.05 0.50 -2.42
N VAL A 101 -1.75 1.41 -1.76
CA VAL A 101 -2.37 1.18 -0.44
C VAL A 101 -3.85 0.99 -0.63
N ARG A 102 -4.36 -0.18 -0.29
CA ARG A 102 -5.79 -0.49 -0.45
C ARG A 102 -6.61 0.29 0.57
N HIS A 103 -7.66 1.00 0.13
CA HIS A 103 -8.39 1.96 0.96
C HIS A 103 -9.17 1.29 2.10
N ASP A 104 -9.77 0.13 1.86
CA ASP A 104 -10.61 -0.57 2.84
C ASP A 104 -9.81 -1.37 3.89
N THR A 105 -8.63 -1.88 3.55
CA THR A 105 -7.81 -2.71 4.46
C THR A 105 -6.52 -2.05 4.92
N GLY A 106 -6.07 -0.98 4.26
CA GLY A 106 -4.75 -0.38 4.47
C GLY A 106 -3.59 -1.26 3.98
N ALA A 107 -3.86 -2.35 3.26
CA ALA A 107 -2.82 -3.26 2.80
C ALA A 107 -1.93 -2.58 1.75
N GLU A 108 -0.62 -2.58 2.00
CA GLU A 108 0.39 -2.00 1.12
C GLU A 108 0.90 -3.06 0.12
N THR A 109 0.86 -2.73 -1.17
CA THR A 109 1.39 -3.57 -2.25
C THR A 109 2.47 -2.81 -3.01
N GLU A 110 3.68 -3.35 -3.07
CA GLU A 110 4.76 -2.73 -3.85
C GLU A 110 4.48 -2.84 -5.35
N LEU A 111 4.46 -1.68 -6.02
CA LEU A 111 4.28 -1.58 -7.46
C LEU A 111 5.63 -1.74 -8.16
N LYS A 112 6.12 -2.99 -8.20
CA LYS A 112 7.41 -3.32 -8.81
C LYS A 112 7.45 -2.88 -10.27
N ASP A 113 8.56 -2.28 -10.66
CA ASP A 113 8.82 -1.79 -12.01
C ASP A 113 7.83 -0.71 -12.50
N VAL A 114 7.06 -0.10 -11.61
CA VAL A 114 6.19 1.05 -11.94
C VAL A 114 6.87 2.34 -11.53
N THR A 115 6.96 3.28 -12.46
CA THR A 115 7.49 4.62 -12.18
C THR A 115 6.40 5.47 -11.54
N CYS A 116 6.62 5.87 -10.29
CA CYS A 116 5.73 6.76 -9.58
C CYS A 116 6.35 8.14 -9.40
N ARG A 117 5.53 9.19 -9.55
CA ARG A 117 5.97 10.57 -9.41
C ARG A 117 5.31 11.18 -8.18
N PRO A 118 6.08 11.75 -7.22
CA PRO A 118 5.47 12.48 -6.12
C PRO A 118 4.57 13.59 -6.66
N VAL A 119 3.36 13.72 -6.13
CA VAL A 119 2.51 14.87 -6.42
C VAL A 119 2.69 15.91 -5.31
N GLN A 120 2.93 17.16 -5.69
CA GLN A 120 2.94 18.28 -4.77
C GLN A 120 1.53 18.88 -4.76
N HIS A 121 0.96 19.07 -3.57
CA HIS A 121 -0.27 19.82 -3.37
C HIS A 121 0.03 21.31 -3.22
#